data_AF-A0A9E3TMC5-F1
#
_entry.id   AF-A0A9E3TMC5-F1
#
_cell.length_a   1.000
_cell.length_b   1.000
_cell.length_c   1.000
_cell.angle_alpha   90.00
_cell.angle_beta   90.00
_cell.angle_gamma   90.00
#
_symmetry.space_group_name_H-M   'P 1'
#
loop_
_entity.id
_entity.type
_entity.pdbx_description
1 polymer ?
#
loop_
_entity_poly.entity_id
_entity_poly.type
_entity_poly.pdbx_seq_one_letter_code
_entity_poly.pdbx_strand_id
1 'polypeptide(L)'
;MTKAAAKTAAPPSDSAARVDKDLVASAYRKVMDGQELTKQERAALKRHEKEKEERLRWQHYTSIPQKHWRQMSGRQTKVINEQAARYGIPFGGAKVDLPAVVRALHNFLADNAYKLARDDDELMQGTGSPALERYREERAALARLDRLEREGQLLPRDETREVLGRIAGILRGAGDTLQRQFGAAAAEILHEALEDAQREVDRSIPGVEDGDDDSVAEYAARSA
;
A
#
# COMPACT_ATOMS: atom_id res chain seq x y z
N MET A 1 31.20 13.99 -9.66
CA MET A 1 30.15 14.73 -8.95
C MET A 1 30.78 15.48 -7.78
N THR A 2 30.97 16.79 -7.94
CA THR A 2 31.62 17.67 -6.97
C THR A 2 30.64 18.10 -5.88
N LYS A 3 30.93 17.69 -4.63
CA LYS A 3 30.12 18.00 -3.45
C LYS A 3 30.39 19.45 -3.03
N ALA A 4 29.45 20.35 -3.29
CA ALA A 4 29.51 21.72 -2.83
C ALA A 4 29.40 21.76 -1.29
N ALA A 5 30.49 22.14 -0.63
CA ALA A 5 30.50 22.37 0.81
C ALA A 5 29.75 23.68 1.12
N ALA A 6 28.64 23.56 1.84
CA ALA A 6 27.89 24.69 2.34
C ALA A 6 28.74 25.50 3.34
N LYS A 7 29.00 26.77 3.00
CA LYS A 7 29.73 27.74 3.83
C LYS A 7 28.85 28.11 5.03
N THR A 8 29.06 27.44 6.16
CA THR A 8 28.41 27.78 7.44
C THR A 8 28.90 29.15 7.89
N ALA A 9 28.01 30.14 7.95
CA ALA A 9 28.33 31.48 8.45
C ALA A 9 28.73 31.38 9.92
N ALA A 10 29.89 31.97 10.27
CA ALA A 10 30.36 32.02 11.64
C ALA A 10 29.37 32.81 12.53
N PRO A 11 29.18 32.41 13.80
CA PRO A 11 28.30 33.14 14.72
C PRO A 11 28.80 34.59 14.92
N PRO A 12 27.90 35.56 15.09
CA PRO A 12 28.27 36.95 15.33
C PRO A 12 29.13 37.06 16.60
N SER A 13 30.18 37.87 16.54
CA SER A 13 31.08 38.12 17.67
C SER A 13 30.31 38.68 18.87
N ASP A 14 30.70 38.26 20.08
CA ASP A 14 30.03 38.60 21.36
C ASP A 14 29.85 40.13 21.57
N SER A 15 30.72 40.95 20.96
CA SER A 15 30.60 42.41 20.95
C SER A 15 29.38 42.93 20.17
N ALA A 16 29.08 42.36 19.00
CA ALA A 16 27.94 42.78 18.16
C ALA A 16 26.60 42.41 18.82
N ALA A 17 26.55 41.24 19.47
CA ALA A 17 25.37 40.80 20.23
C ALA A 17 25.08 41.67 21.46
N ARG A 18 26.11 42.27 22.09
CA ARG A 18 25.93 43.22 23.20
C ARG A 18 25.40 44.57 22.71
N VAL A 19 25.96 45.11 21.63
CA VAL A 19 25.50 46.38 21.04
C VAL A 19 24.03 46.29 20.60
N ASP A 20 23.62 45.18 19.99
CA ASP A 20 22.21 44.97 19.61
C ASP A 20 21.28 44.88 20.83
N LYS A 21 21.71 44.29 21.95
CA LYS A 21 20.90 44.25 23.19
C LYS A 21 20.66 45.65 23.78
N ASP A 22 21.68 46.51 23.76
CA ASP A 22 21.55 47.88 24.27
C ASP A 22 20.61 48.72 23.40
N LEU A 23 20.69 48.58 22.07
CA LEU A 23 19.77 49.22 21.12
C LEU A 23 18.33 48.71 21.25
N VAL A 24 18.14 47.42 21.52
CA VAL A 24 16.80 46.86 21.78
C VAL A 24 16.23 47.39 23.10
N ALA A 25 17.06 47.50 24.15
CA ALA A 25 16.64 48.03 25.44
C ALA A 25 16.32 49.54 25.40
N SER A 26 17.03 50.32 24.59
CA SER A 26 16.69 51.73 24.34
C SER A 26 15.41 51.86 23.52
N ALA A 27 15.25 51.02 22.48
CA ALA A 27 14.05 50.98 21.66
C ALA A 27 12.79 50.67 22.48
N TYR A 28 12.84 49.67 23.38
CA TYR A 28 11.70 49.34 24.24
C TYR A 28 11.34 50.48 25.21
N ARG A 29 12.33 51.15 25.81
CA ARG A 29 12.08 52.33 26.67
C ARG A 29 11.37 53.44 25.91
N LYS A 30 11.87 53.79 24.71
CA LYS A 30 11.24 54.79 23.84
C LYS A 30 9.81 54.43 23.44
N VAL A 31 9.53 53.15 23.17
CA VAL A 31 8.17 52.67 22.86
C VAL A 31 7.23 52.87 24.05
N MET A 32 7.69 52.56 25.26
CA MET A 32 6.88 52.76 26.48
C MET A 32 6.65 54.24 26.80
N ASP A 33 7.62 55.09 26.49
CA ASP A 33 7.55 56.55 26.68
C ASP A 33 6.84 57.28 25.53
N GLY A 34 6.36 56.56 24.50
CA GLY A 34 5.66 57.14 23.33
C GLY A 34 6.56 57.95 22.39
N GLN A 35 7.88 57.77 22.45
CA GLN A 35 8.86 58.49 21.62
C GLN A 35 9.06 57.83 20.24
N GLU A 36 9.45 58.63 19.24
CA GLU A 36 9.77 58.10 17.91
C GLU A 36 11.07 57.29 17.91
N LEU A 37 11.01 56.06 17.35
CA LEU A 37 12.19 55.20 17.20
C LEU A 37 13.04 55.60 15.99
N THR A 38 14.36 55.60 16.17
CA THR A 38 15.32 55.78 15.07
C THR A 38 15.31 54.60 14.09
N LYS A 39 15.80 54.79 12.86
CA LYS A 39 15.87 53.71 11.84
C LYS A 39 16.68 52.50 12.33
N GLN A 40 17.78 52.74 13.06
CA GLN A 40 18.62 51.68 13.61
C GLN A 40 17.90 50.91 14.72
N GLU A 41 17.20 51.61 15.62
CA GLU A 41 16.41 51.00 16.70
C GLU A 41 15.24 50.16 16.15
N ARG A 42 14.52 50.65 15.12
CA ARG A 42 13.45 49.86 14.48
C ARG A 42 13.99 48.58 13.83
N ALA A 43 15.13 48.65 13.16
CA ALA A 43 15.76 47.49 12.54
C ALA A 43 16.24 46.47 13.59
N ALA A 44 16.87 46.93 14.66
CA ALA A 44 17.31 46.09 15.78
C ALA A 44 16.12 45.43 16.49
N LEU A 45 15.04 46.18 16.76
CA LEU A 45 13.82 45.67 17.37
C LEU A 45 13.15 44.60 16.50
N LYS A 46 13.04 44.83 15.18
CA LYS A 46 12.50 43.83 14.23
C LYS A 46 13.33 42.54 14.20
N ARG A 47 14.67 42.63 14.23
CA ARG A 47 15.54 41.44 14.31
C ARG A 47 15.31 40.67 15.60
N HIS A 48 15.30 41.38 16.73
CA HIS A 48 15.08 40.79 18.04
C HIS A 48 13.70 40.14 18.18
N GLU A 49 12.65 40.76 17.64
CA GLU A 49 11.31 40.17 17.62
C GLU A 49 11.27 38.88 16.79
N LYS A 50 11.90 38.86 15.62
CA LYS A 50 12.02 37.67 14.78
C LYS A 50 12.77 36.54 15.50
N GLU A 51 13.90 36.85 16.15
CA GLU A 51 14.67 35.87 16.94
C GLU A 51 13.90 35.37 18.16
N LYS A 52 13.17 36.26 18.85
CA LYS A 52 12.32 35.89 19.98
C LYS A 52 11.19 34.98 19.52
N GLU A 53 10.55 35.29 18.39
CA GLU A 53 9.50 34.45 17.80
C GLU A 53 10.05 33.07 17.41
N GLU A 54 11.19 33.03 16.71
CA GLU A 54 11.86 31.78 16.35
C GLU A 54 12.19 30.93 17.59
N ARG A 55 12.74 31.55 18.64
CA ARG A 55 13.00 30.86 19.91
C ARG A 55 11.71 30.33 20.55
N LEU A 56 10.63 31.10 20.54
CA LEU A 56 9.33 30.65 21.05
C LEU A 56 8.76 29.49 20.22
N ARG A 57 8.91 29.52 18.89
CA ARG A 57 8.52 28.39 18.02
C ARG A 57 9.32 27.13 18.36
N TRP A 58 10.63 27.24 18.55
CA TRP A 58 11.47 26.11 18.98
C TRP A 58 11.06 25.55 20.35
N GLN A 59 10.77 26.42 21.31
CA GLN A 59 10.22 26.01 22.61
C GLN A 59 8.88 25.27 22.44
N HIS A 60 8.02 25.75 21.54
CA HIS A 60 6.76 25.08 21.24
C HIS A 60 6.97 23.68 20.63
N TYR A 61 7.90 23.55 19.68
CA TYR A 61 8.23 22.25 19.05
C TYR A 61 8.82 21.24 20.03
N THR A 62 9.53 21.70 21.06
CA THR A 62 10.15 20.83 22.07
C THR A 62 9.13 20.34 23.11
N SER A 63 7.97 20.99 23.23
CA SER A 63 7.00 20.74 24.32
C SER A 63 5.56 20.62 23.79
N ILE A 64 5.35 19.90 22.69
CA ILE A 64 4.02 19.69 22.11
C ILE A 64 3.20 18.80 23.05
N PRO A 65 2.01 19.23 23.52
CA PRO A 65 1.17 18.37 24.35
C PRO A 65 0.71 17.12 23.61
N GLN A 66 0.66 15.98 24.31
CA GLN A 66 0.27 14.69 23.71
C GLN A 66 -1.13 14.73 23.07
N LYS A 67 -2.04 15.56 23.59
CA LYS A 67 -3.36 15.80 22.99
C LYS A 67 -3.25 16.31 21.55
N HIS A 68 -2.39 17.29 21.30
CA HIS A 68 -2.21 17.87 19.96
C HIS A 68 -1.50 16.88 19.04
N TRP A 69 -0.50 16.16 19.56
CA TRP A 69 0.19 15.10 18.82
C TRP A 69 -0.78 14.02 18.34
N ARG A 70 -1.67 13.54 19.22
CA ARG A 70 -2.73 12.59 18.87
C ARG A 70 -3.61 13.10 17.73
N GLN A 71 -4.08 14.35 17.83
CA GLN A 71 -4.93 14.96 16.80
C GLN A 71 -4.20 15.06 15.46
N MET A 72 -2.93 15.45 15.46
CA MET A 72 -2.12 15.53 14.24
C MET A 72 -1.82 14.15 13.64
N SER A 73 -1.54 13.14 14.48
CA SER A 73 -1.21 11.79 14.03
C SER A 73 -2.42 10.99 13.50
N GLY A 74 -3.64 11.33 13.91
CA GLY A 74 -4.85 10.56 13.61
C GLY A 74 -4.88 9.17 14.28
N ARG A 75 -3.99 8.88 15.24
CA ARG A 75 -3.88 7.58 15.90
C ARG A 75 -4.40 7.61 17.35
N GLN A 76 -4.86 6.45 17.81
CA GLN A 76 -5.28 6.25 19.21
C GLN A 76 -4.06 6.27 20.15
N THR A 77 -4.23 6.77 21.39
CA THR A 77 -3.15 6.83 22.39
C THR A 77 -2.47 5.49 22.63
N LYS A 78 -3.23 4.40 22.67
CA LYS A 78 -2.67 3.06 22.89
C LYS A 78 -1.68 2.69 21.78
N VAL A 79 -2.06 2.89 20.53
CA VAL A 79 -1.21 2.64 19.35
C VAL A 79 0.04 3.50 19.39
N ILE A 80 -0.09 4.78 19.74
CA ILE A 80 1.06 5.70 19.86
C ILE A 80 2.02 5.20 20.94
N ASN A 81 1.53 4.86 22.13
CA ASN A 81 2.41 4.41 23.21
C ASN A 81 3.08 3.07 22.88
N GLU A 82 2.36 2.17 22.21
CA GLU A 82 2.91 0.89 21.75
C GLU A 82 3.99 1.09 20.69
N GLN A 83 3.77 1.97 19.71
CA GLN A 83 4.77 2.30 18.69
C GLN A 83 6.00 2.99 19.30
N ALA A 84 5.80 3.91 20.25
CA ALA A 84 6.89 4.56 20.97
C ALA A 84 7.77 3.53 21.68
N ALA A 85 7.15 2.56 22.37
CA ALA A 85 7.86 1.49 23.06
C ALA A 85 8.54 0.50 22.08
N ARG A 86 7.84 0.12 21.00
CA ARG A 86 8.31 -0.88 20.03
C ARG A 86 9.49 -0.37 19.19
N TYR A 87 9.45 0.89 18.78
CA TYR A 87 10.46 1.48 17.89
C TYR A 87 11.45 2.40 18.62
N GLY A 88 11.30 2.59 19.92
CA GLY A 88 12.17 3.48 20.72
C GLY A 88 12.05 4.95 20.33
N ILE A 89 10.90 5.38 19.78
CA ILE A 89 10.69 6.76 19.32
C ILE A 89 10.08 7.61 20.46
N PRO A 90 10.65 8.78 20.81
CA PRO A 90 10.28 9.52 22.02
C PRO A 90 9.00 10.37 21.86
N PHE A 91 7.87 9.75 21.49
CA PHE A 91 6.56 10.41 21.42
C PHE A 91 5.48 9.81 22.32
N GLY A 92 5.84 8.88 23.22
CA GLY A 92 4.90 8.25 24.18
C GLY A 92 4.64 9.08 25.44
N GLY A 93 5.40 10.17 25.67
CA GLY A 93 5.30 11.00 26.87
C GLY A 93 4.09 11.95 26.88
N ALA A 94 3.88 12.64 28.01
CA ALA A 94 2.84 13.68 28.13
C ALA A 94 3.12 14.90 27.23
N LYS A 95 4.40 15.14 26.94
CA LYS A 95 4.89 16.15 26.01
C LYS A 95 5.83 15.48 25.02
N VAL A 96 5.74 15.89 23.76
CA VAL A 96 6.53 15.37 22.65
C VAL A 96 7.55 16.41 22.23
N ASP A 97 8.81 16.00 22.18
CA ASP A 97 9.93 16.76 21.63
C ASP A 97 10.06 16.41 20.14
N LEU A 98 9.54 17.29 19.28
CA LEU A 98 9.52 17.06 17.84
C LEU A 98 10.93 16.89 17.24
N PRO A 99 11.93 17.75 17.56
CA PRO A 99 13.32 17.52 17.16
C PRO A 99 13.86 16.13 17.53
N ALA A 100 13.59 15.65 18.75
CA ALA A 100 14.02 14.33 19.18
C ALA A 100 13.34 13.20 18.39
N VAL A 101 12.03 13.33 18.12
CA VAL A 101 11.27 12.38 17.29
C VAL A 101 11.80 12.33 15.87
N VAL A 102 12.04 13.49 15.25
CA VAL A 102 12.57 13.58 13.87
C VAL A 102 13.96 12.95 13.80
N ARG A 103 14.83 13.22 14.78
CA ARG A 103 16.15 12.58 14.86
C ARG A 103 16.04 11.06 15.01
N ALA A 104 15.18 10.58 15.90
CA ALA A 104 14.95 9.15 16.09
C ALA A 104 14.43 8.48 14.81
N LEU A 105 13.51 9.14 14.09
CA LEU A 105 13.00 8.66 12.81
C LEU A 105 14.10 8.60 11.73
N HIS A 106 14.93 9.64 11.61
CA HIS A 106 16.04 9.63 10.66
C HIS A 106 17.08 8.54 10.98
N ASN A 107 17.40 8.35 12.26
CA ASN A 107 18.28 7.27 12.69
C ASN A 107 17.66 5.91 12.35
N PHE A 108 16.37 5.71 12.66
CA PHE A 108 15.65 4.49 12.31
C PHE A 108 15.69 4.21 10.79
N LEU A 109 15.45 5.22 9.96
CA LEU A 109 15.52 5.08 8.51
C LEU A 109 16.94 4.77 8.02
N ALA A 110 17.96 5.39 8.63
CA ALA A 110 19.35 5.12 8.29
C ALA A 110 19.76 3.69 8.67
N ASP A 111 19.41 3.25 9.89
CA ASP A 111 19.72 1.92 10.41
C ASP A 111 19.00 0.81 9.62
N ASN A 112 17.82 1.11 9.07
CA ASN A 112 17.03 0.19 8.27
C ASN A 112 17.12 0.47 6.76
N ALA A 113 18.00 1.37 6.31
CA ALA A 113 18.06 1.80 4.91
C ALA A 113 18.27 0.60 3.98
N TYR A 114 19.12 -0.35 4.37
CA TYR A 114 19.37 -1.57 3.60
C TYR A 114 18.13 -2.46 3.46
N LYS A 115 17.35 -2.61 4.54
CA LYS A 115 16.11 -3.41 4.53
C LYS A 115 14.99 -2.72 3.74
N LEU A 116 14.90 -1.39 3.85
CA LEU A 116 13.90 -0.59 3.14
C LEU A 116 14.24 -0.40 1.65
N ALA A 117 15.52 -0.49 1.28
CA ALA A 117 15.98 -0.40 -0.10
C ALA A 117 16.03 -1.77 -0.81
N ARG A 118 15.84 -2.87 -0.08
CA ARG A 118 15.46 -4.13 -0.71
C ARG A 118 14.00 -3.97 -1.11
N ASP A 119 13.76 -3.81 -2.41
CA ASP A 119 12.42 -3.99 -2.99
C ASP A 119 11.79 -5.28 -2.45
N ASP A 120 10.46 -5.33 -2.39
CA ASP A 120 9.58 -6.36 -1.81
C ASP A 120 9.82 -7.83 -2.27
N ASP A 121 10.94 -8.12 -2.94
CA ASP A 121 11.47 -9.43 -3.33
C ASP A 121 12.22 -10.17 -2.18
N GLU A 122 12.20 -9.67 -0.94
CA GLU A 122 12.83 -10.40 0.19
C GLU A 122 12.02 -11.64 0.63
N LEU A 123 10.76 -11.76 0.20
CA LEU A 123 9.99 -13.02 0.25
C LEU A 123 10.54 -14.10 -0.70
N MET A 124 11.40 -13.72 -1.66
CA MET A 124 12.10 -14.62 -2.57
C MET A 124 13.52 -14.99 -2.10
N GLN A 125 14.07 -14.34 -1.06
CA GLN A 125 15.48 -14.51 -0.66
C GLN A 125 15.72 -15.13 0.73
N GLY A 126 14.67 -15.55 1.45
CA GLY A 126 14.81 -16.29 2.71
C GLY A 126 15.13 -17.78 2.52
N THR A 127 16.04 -18.30 3.35
CA THR A 127 16.40 -19.73 3.46
C THR A 127 15.15 -20.58 3.78
N GLY A 128 14.95 -21.65 3.00
CA GLY A 128 13.69 -22.37 2.82
C GLY A 128 13.05 -22.92 4.10
N SER A 129 11.92 -22.32 4.48
CA SER A 129 10.91 -23.04 5.24
C SER A 129 10.01 -23.79 4.25
N PRO A 130 9.68 -25.08 4.46
CA PRO A 130 8.78 -25.84 3.57
C PRO A 130 7.40 -25.20 3.36
N ALA A 131 6.98 -24.30 4.25
CA ALA A 131 5.76 -23.51 4.08
C ALA A 131 5.93 -22.35 3.07
N LEU A 132 7.12 -21.75 3.03
CA LEU A 132 7.45 -20.67 2.08
C LEU A 132 7.64 -21.22 0.67
N GLU A 133 8.19 -22.43 0.52
CA GLU A 133 8.32 -23.09 -0.78
C GLU A 133 6.95 -23.40 -1.39
N ARG A 134 6.03 -24.00 -0.62
CA ARG A 134 4.64 -24.22 -1.07
C ARG A 134 3.94 -22.93 -1.48
N TYR A 135 4.10 -21.87 -0.70
CA TYR A 135 3.53 -20.56 -1.04
C TYR A 135 4.11 -20.00 -2.36
N ARG A 136 5.41 -20.18 -2.60
CA ARG A 136 6.06 -19.76 -3.86
C ARG A 136 5.57 -20.58 -5.05
N GLU A 137 5.40 -21.89 -4.88
CA GLU A 137 4.86 -22.78 -5.92
C GLU A 137 3.41 -22.40 -6.27
N GLU A 138 2.56 -22.18 -5.27
CA GLU A 138 1.18 -21.74 -5.49
C GLU A 138 1.11 -20.38 -6.19
N ARG A 139 1.95 -19.43 -5.79
CA ARG A 139 2.04 -18.12 -6.47
C ARG A 139 2.55 -18.23 -7.91
N ALA A 140 3.55 -19.09 -8.15
CA ALA A 140 4.05 -19.33 -9.50
C ALA A 140 2.99 -20.01 -10.39
N ALA A 141 2.19 -20.92 -9.81
CA ALA A 141 1.07 -21.54 -10.51
C ALA A 141 -0.01 -20.52 -10.87
N LEU A 142 -0.38 -19.63 -9.94
CA LEU A 142 -1.33 -18.54 -10.21
C LEU A 142 -0.82 -17.59 -11.29
N ALA A 143 0.43 -17.14 -11.20
CA ALA A 143 1.03 -16.27 -12.21
C ALA A 143 1.09 -16.94 -13.60
N ARG A 144 1.25 -18.27 -13.64
CA ARG A 144 1.19 -19.05 -14.88
C ARG A 144 -0.22 -19.08 -15.45
N LEU A 145 -1.25 -19.27 -14.62
CA LEU A 145 -2.64 -19.24 -15.07
C LEU A 145 -3.03 -17.85 -15.61
N ASP A 146 -2.67 -16.78 -14.91
CA ASP A 146 -2.90 -15.40 -15.36
C ASP A 146 -2.25 -15.12 -16.72
N ARG A 147 -1.05 -15.67 -16.94
CA ARG A 147 -0.35 -15.55 -18.22
C ARG A 147 -1.10 -16.29 -19.32
N LEU A 148 -1.51 -17.53 -19.07
CA LEU A 148 -2.25 -18.35 -20.04
C LEU A 148 -3.62 -17.75 -20.38
N GLU A 149 -4.29 -17.12 -19.41
CA GLU A 149 -5.53 -16.37 -19.62
C GLU A 149 -5.28 -15.19 -20.57
N ARG A 150 -4.25 -14.37 -20.34
CA ARG A 150 -3.91 -13.23 -21.20
C ARG A 150 -3.46 -13.65 -22.61
N GLU A 151 -2.81 -14.80 -22.73
CA GLU A 151 -2.42 -15.39 -24.01
C GLU A 151 -3.62 -16.05 -24.73
N GLY A 152 -4.81 -16.08 -24.10
CA GLY A 152 -6.02 -16.65 -24.70
C GLY A 152 -6.00 -18.17 -24.81
N GLN A 153 -5.15 -18.85 -24.03
CA GLN A 153 -5.02 -20.30 -24.02
C GLN A 153 -6.04 -20.99 -23.10
N LEU A 154 -6.72 -20.24 -22.23
CA LEU A 154 -7.75 -20.74 -21.32
C LEU A 154 -9.13 -20.31 -21.77
N LEU A 155 -10.11 -21.22 -21.66
CA LEU A 155 -11.52 -20.92 -21.90
C LEU A 155 -12.24 -20.62 -20.58
N PRO A 156 -13.02 -19.53 -20.49
CA PRO A 156 -13.83 -19.24 -19.31
C PRO A 156 -14.92 -20.32 -19.15
N ARG A 157 -14.82 -21.10 -18.07
CA ARG A 157 -15.67 -22.29 -17.84
C ARG A 157 -17.17 -21.97 -17.85
N ASP A 158 -17.58 -20.92 -17.14
CA ASP A 158 -18.99 -20.59 -16.96
C ASP A 158 -19.63 -20.11 -18.28
N GLU A 159 -18.92 -19.25 -19.02
CA GLU A 159 -19.36 -18.79 -20.34
C GLU A 159 -19.41 -19.94 -21.35
N THR A 160 -18.41 -20.82 -21.35
CA THR A 160 -18.39 -22.02 -22.20
C THR A 160 -19.58 -22.92 -21.90
N ARG A 161 -19.89 -23.14 -20.61
CA ARG A 161 -21.04 -23.95 -20.18
C ARG A 161 -22.36 -23.35 -20.64
N GLU A 162 -22.52 -22.04 -20.51
CA GLU A 162 -23.73 -21.33 -20.93
C GLU A 162 -23.94 -21.41 -22.45
N VAL A 163 -22.89 -21.20 -23.24
CA VAL A 163 -22.91 -21.31 -24.71
C VAL A 163 -23.28 -22.74 -25.13
N LEU A 164 -22.61 -23.75 -24.57
CA LEU A 164 -22.91 -25.16 -24.88
C LEU A 164 -24.34 -25.54 -24.49
N GLY A 165 -24.85 -25.02 -23.36
CA GLY A 165 -26.24 -25.22 -22.95
C GLY A 165 -27.25 -24.66 -23.97
N ARG A 166 -26.99 -23.47 -24.51
CA ARG A 166 -27.83 -22.90 -25.59
C ARG A 166 -27.79 -23.74 -26.86
N ILE A 167 -26.61 -24.19 -27.26
CA ILE A 167 -26.42 -25.05 -28.43
C ILE A 167 -27.21 -26.36 -28.26
N ALA A 168 -27.12 -27.00 -27.09
CA ALA A 168 -27.88 -28.21 -26.78
C ALA A 168 -29.40 -27.99 -26.87
N GLY A 169 -29.90 -26.85 -26.41
CA GLY A 169 -31.32 -26.48 -26.54
C GLY A 169 -31.77 -26.35 -28.00
N ILE A 170 -30.96 -25.72 -28.86
CA ILE A 170 -31.23 -25.58 -30.30
C ILE A 170 -31.25 -26.95 -30.98
N LEU A 171 -30.26 -27.81 -30.70
CA LEU A 171 -30.16 -29.14 -31.28
C LEU A 171 -31.35 -30.02 -30.89
N ARG A 172 -31.79 -29.97 -29.62
CA ARG A 172 -32.99 -30.68 -29.16
C ARG A 172 -34.24 -30.21 -29.92
N GLY A 173 -34.43 -28.90 -30.05
CA GLY A 173 -35.57 -28.35 -30.80
C GLY A 173 -35.55 -28.73 -32.29
N ALA A 174 -34.36 -28.86 -32.90
CA ALA A 174 -34.21 -29.38 -34.26
C ALA A 174 -34.60 -30.86 -34.35
N GLY A 175 -34.19 -31.70 -33.40
CA GLY A 175 -34.59 -33.10 -33.32
C GLY A 175 -36.11 -33.27 -33.21
N ASP A 176 -36.75 -32.54 -32.30
CA ASP A 176 -38.21 -32.55 -32.14
C ASP A 176 -38.93 -32.12 -33.43
N THR A 177 -38.36 -31.14 -34.15
CA THR A 177 -38.92 -30.64 -35.41
C THR A 177 -38.79 -31.69 -36.52
N LEU A 178 -37.63 -32.33 -36.65
CA LEU A 178 -37.41 -33.41 -37.61
C LEU A 178 -38.35 -34.58 -37.35
N GLN A 179 -38.46 -35.01 -36.08
CA GLN A 179 -39.35 -36.09 -35.69
C GLN A 179 -40.81 -35.79 -36.08
N ARG A 180 -41.27 -34.56 -35.83
CA ARG A 180 -42.66 -34.15 -36.15
C ARG A 180 -42.93 -34.05 -37.64
N GLN A 181 -41.99 -33.53 -38.42
CA GLN A 181 -42.20 -33.27 -39.85
C GLN A 181 -41.91 -34.49 -40.73
N PHE A 182 -40.93 -35.31 -40.36
CA PHE A 182 -40.39 -36.37 -41.21
C PHE A 182 -40.39 -37.76 -40.53
N GLY A 183 -40.86 -37.85 -39.28
CA GLY A 183 -40.96 -39.11 -38.55
C GLY A 183 -39.68 -39.50 -37.79
N ALA A 184 -39.73 -40.64 -37.10
CA ALA A 184 -38.67 -41.09 -36.19
C ALA A 184 -37.31 -41.31 -36.89
N ALA A 185 -37.31 -41.89 -38.10
CA ALA A 185 -36.09 -42.17 -38.85
C ALA A 185 -35.27 -40.90 -39.15
N ALA A 186 -35.93 -39.75 -39.35
CA ALA A 186 -35.22 -38.49 -39.58
C ALA A 186 -34.55 -37.94 -38.30
N ALA A 187 -35.15 -38.17 -37.12
CA ALA A 187 -34.57 -37.78 -35.85
C ALA A 187 -33.41 -38.70 -35.44
N GLU A 188 -33.48 -40.00 -35.77
CA GLU A 188 -32.39 -40.96 -35.55
C GLU A 188 -31.10 -40.54 -36.26
N ILE A 189 -31.18 -40.06 -37.51
CA ILE A 189 -30.02 -39.54 -38.26
C ILE A 189 -29.32 -38.40 -37.50
N LEU A 190 -30.08 -37.51 -36.86
CA LEU A 190 -29.49 -36.43 -36.06
C LEU A 190 -28.81 -36.98 -34.79
N HIS A 191 -29.43 -37.96 -34.11
CA HIS A 191 -28.82 -38.58 -32.93
C HIS A 191 -27.52 -39.32 -33.29
N GLU A 192 -27.50 -40.10 -34.36
CA GLU A 192 -26.29 -40.78 -34.85
C GLU A 192 -25.17 -39.76 -35.13
N ALA A 193 -25.50 -38.62 -35.78
CA ALA A 193 -24.53 -37.56 -36.02
C ALA A 193 -24.00 -36.90 -34.74
N LEU A 194 -24.84 -36.76 -33.70
CA LEU A 194 -24.41 -36.24 -32.40
C LEU A 194 -23.52 -37.24 -31.65
N GLU A 195 -23.81 -38.54 -31.74
CA GLU A 195 -22.95 -39.59 -31.19
C GLU A 195 -21.59 -39.64 -31.89
N ASP A 196 -21.57 -39.50 -33.22
CA ASP A 196 -20.34 -39.37 -33.99
C ASP A 196 -19.53 -38.14 -33.55
N ALA A 197 -20.19 -36.99 -33.36
CA ALA A 197 -19.55 -35.77 -32.88
C ALA A 197 -18.97 -35.95 -31.45
N GLN A 198 -19.71 -36.60 -30.55
CA GLN A 198 -19.24 -36.91 -29.20
C GLN A 198 -17.97 -37.77 -29.26
N ARG A 199 -17.98 -38.86 -30.06
CA ARG A 199 -16.81 -39.74 -30.24
C ARG A 199 -15.58 -38.99 -30.77
N GLU A 200 -15.77 -38.00 -31.64
CA GLU A 200 -14.67 -37.18 -32.15
C GLU A 200 -14.14 -36.17 -31.10
N VAL A 201 -15.02 -35.63 -30.25
CA VAL A 201 -14.62 -34.78 -29.11
C VAL A 201 -13.80 -35.59 -28.10
N ASP A 202 -14.26 -36.78 -27.73
CA ASP A 202 -13.56 -37.67 -26.79
C ASP A 202 -12.18 -38.08 -27.31
N ARG A 203 -12.07 -38.31 -28.63
CA ARG A 203 -10.79 -38.59 -29.29
C ARG A 203 -9.85 -37.38 -29.27
N SER A 204 -10.38 -36.18 -29.45
CA SER A 204 -9.60 -34.95 -29.57
C SER A 204 -9.14 -34.40 -28.21
N ILE A 205 -9.87 -34.72 -27.13
CA ILE A 205 -9.63 -34.21 -25.77
C ILE A 205 -9.39 -35.41 -24.82
N PRO A 206 -8.22 -36.04 -24.86
CA PRO A 206 -7.91 -37.19 -24.01
C PRO A 206 -7.84 -36.80 -22.54
N GLY A 207 -8.55 -37.53 -21.66
CA GLY A 207 -8.50 -37.36 -20.21
C GLY A 207 -9.72 -36.69 -19.58
N VAL A 208 -10.79 -36.43 -20.33
CA VAL A 208 -12.14 -36.32 -19.74
C VAL A 208 -12.58 -37.76 -19.45
N GLU A 209 -12.05 -38.36 -18.40
CA GLU A 209 -12.72 -39.53 -17.83
C GLU A 209 -14.11 -39.04 -17.43
N ASP A 210 -15.17 -39.72 -17.91
CA ASP A 210 -16.55 -39.45 -17.50
C ASP A 210 -16.53 -39.34 -15.98
N GLY A 211 -16.64 -38.12 -15.47
CA GLY A 211 -16.53 -37.88 -14.05
C GLY A 211 -17.64 -38.68 -13.41
N ASP A 212 -17.27 -39.79 -12.76
CA ASP A 212 -18.19 -40.63 -12.01
C ASP A 212 -19.05 -39.69 -11.18
N ASP A 213 -20.35 -39.64 -11.49
CA ASP A 213 -21.34 -38.73 -10.90
C ASP A 213 -21.41 -38.90 -9.36
N ASP A 214 -20.79 -39.97 -8.84
CA ASP A 214 -20.56 -40.25 -7.43
C ASP A 214 -19.62 -39.24 -6.73
N SER A 215 -18.75 -38.52 -7.44
CA SER A 215 -17.81 -37.58 -6.81
C SER A 215 -18.48 -36.29 -6.32
N VAL A 216 -19.63 -35.91 -6.89
CA VAL A 216 -20.37 -34.71 -6.48
C VAL A 216 -21.09 -34.97 -5.14
N ALA A 217 -21.56 -36.20 -4.93
CA ALA A 217 -22.16 -36.62 -3.66
C ALA A 217 -21.12 -36.67 -2.53
N GLU A 218 -19.91 -37.15 -2.80
CA GLU A 218 -18.85 -37.22 -1.78
C GLU A 218 -18.30 -35.82 -1.39
N TYR A 219 -18.24 -34.87 -2.33
CA TYR A 219 -17.81 -33.50 -2.01
C TYR A 219 -18.86 -32.72 -1.21
N ALA A 220 -20.16 -32.95 -1.46
CA ALA A 220 -21.24 -32.38 -0.65
C ALA A 220 -21.24 -32.94 0.78
N ALA A 221 -20.91 -34.22 0.97
CA ALA A 221 -20.84 -34.85 2.29
C ALA A 221 -19.63 -34.41 3.14
N ARG A 222 -18.54 -33.95 2.50
CA ARG A 222 -17.35 -33.42 3.21
C ARG A 222 -17.43 -31.92 3.53
N SER A 223 -18.43 -31.23 3.00
CA SER A 223 -18.63 -29.78 3.14
C SER A 223 -19.71 -29.40 4.16
N ALA A 224 -20.38 -30.40 4.77
CA ALA A 224 -21.39 -30.25 5.81
C ALA A 224 -20.85 -30.73 7.16
#